data_AF-A0A7X7MFH1-F1
#
_entry.id   AF-A0A7X7MFH1-F1
#
_cell.length_a   1.000
_cell.length_b   1.000
_cell.length_c   1.000
_cell.angle_alpha   90.00
_cell.angle_beta   90.00
_cell.angle_gamma   90.00
#
_symmetry.space_group_name_H-M   'P 1'
#
loop_
_entity.id
_entity.type
_entity.pdbx_description
1 polymer ?
#
loop_
_entity_poly.entity_id
_entity_poly.type
_entity_poly.pdbx_seq_one_letter_code
_entity_poly.pdbx_strand_id
1 'polypeptide(L)' 'PFVTSGIRLGTPSVTTRGMGEAEMRQIGGWIVSILKAIGDTALQARIRGEVTALTSRFPVP' A
#
# COMPACT_ATOMS: atom_id res chain seq x y z
N PRO A 1 -0.05 -25.10 14.24
CA PRO A 1 0.46 -24.36 13.05
C PRO A 1 0.00 -22.89 13.12
N PHE A 2 0.92 -21.99 13.45
CA PHE A 2 0.66 -20.55 13.68
C PHE A 2 0.74 -19.69 12.40
N VAL A 3 0.70 -20.31 11.22
CA VAL A 3 0.82 -19.61 9.94
C VAL A 3 -0.57 -19.47 9.33
N THR A 4 -1.04 -18.23 9.15
CA THR A 4 -2.30 -17.92 8.50
C THR A 4 -2.11 -17.75 6.99
N SER A 5 -3.15 -18.02 6.20
CA SER A 5 -3.11 -17.95 4.73
C SER A 5 -3.60 -16.62 4.15
N GLY A 6 -3.72 -15.56 4.96
CA GLY A 6 -4.36 -14.32 4.53
C GLY A 6 -3.93 -13.07 5.29
N ILE A 7 -4.27 -11.91 4.70
CA ILE A 7 -4.01 -10.58 5.24
C ILE A 7 -5.32 -9.82 5.46
N ARG A 8 -5.39 -9.00 6.52
CA ARG A 8 -6.50 -8.09 6.79
C ARG A 8 -6.11 -6.67 6.42
N LEU A 9 -6.90 -6.00 5.59
CA LEU A 9 -6.69 -4.62 5.18
C LEU A 9 -7.78 -3.73 5.77
N GLY A 10 -7.42 -2.50 6.14
CA GLY A 10 -8.35 -1.51 6.68
C GLY A 10 -8.03 -0.12 6.16
N THR A 11 -9.07 0.67 5.90
CA THR A 11 -8.99 2.05 5.40
C THR A 11 -8.96 3.17 6.45
N PRO A 12 -9.28 2.99 7.75
CA PRO A 12 -9.39 4.12 8.69
C PRO A 12 -8.18 5.06 8.69
N SER A 13 -6.96 4.54 8.76
CA SER A 13 -5.75 5.37 8.83
C SER A 13 -5.49 6.21 7.58
N VAL A 14 -5.83 5.69 6.40
CA VAL A 14 -5.63 6.44 5.14
C VAL A 14 -6.75 7.45 4.93
N THR A 15 -7.98 7.13 5.30
CA THR A 15 -9.11 8.06 5.24
C THR A 15 -8.96 9.21 6.23
N THR A 16 -8.49 8.95 7.46
CA THR A 16 -8.19 10.01 8.45
C THR A 16 -7.12 10.98 7.96
N ARG A 17 -6.19 10.52 7.11
CA ARG A 17 -5.16 11.37 6.48
C ARG A 17 -5.66 12.14 5.25
N GLY A 18 -6.92 11.96 4.85
CA GLY A 18 -7.53 12.65 3.71
C GLY A 18 -7.38 11.95 2.36
N MET A 19 -6.95 10.68 2.32
CA MET A 19 -6.87 9.92 1.06
C MET A 19 -8.26 9.44 0.61
N GLY A 20 -8.54 9.54 -0.68
CA GLY A 20 -9.82 9.19 -1.29
C GLY A 20 -9.77 7.92 -2.15
N GLU A 21 -10.79 7.76 -3.01
CA GLU A 21 -10.94 6.60 -3.90
C GLU A 21 -9.78 6.46 -4.91
N ALA A 22 -9.28 7.58 -5.42
CA ALA A 22 -8.19 7.59 -6.38
C ALA A 22 -6.90 7.02 -5.77
N GLU A 23 -6.53 7.49 -4.57
CA GLU A 23 -5.39 6.98 -3.83
C GLU A 23 -5.58 5.52 -3.44
N MET A 24 -6.79 5.12 -3.01
CA MET A 24 -7.08 3.72 -2.68
C MET A 24 -6.95 2.79 -3.88
N ARG A 25 -7.35 3.22 -5.09
CA ARG A 25 -7.15 2.45 -6.31
C ARG A 25 -5.66 2.25 -6.60
N GLN A 26 -4.85 3.28 -6.40
CA GLN A 26 -3.39 3.18 -6.55
C GLN A 26 -2.76 2.23 -5.52
N ILE A 27 -3.14 2.36 -4.24
CA ILE A 27 -2.69 1.48 -3.16
C ILE A 27 -3.06 0.02 -3.45
N GLY A 28 -4.30 -0.24 -3.87
CA GLY A 28 -4.74 -1.57 -4.27
C GLY A 28 -3.92 -2.13 -5.45
N GLY A 29 -3.61 -1.30 -6.43
CA GLY A 29 -2.73 -1.65 -7.56
C GLY A 29 -1.34 -2.09 -7.10
N TRP A 30 -0.71 -1.35 -6.19
CA TRP A 30 0.59 -1.73 -5.63
C TRP A 30 0.56 -3.05 -4.86
N ILE A 31 -0.48 -3.26 -4.05
CA ILE A 31 -0.67 -4.52 -3.31
C ILE A 31 -0.73 -5.69 -4.30
N VAL A 32 -1.55 -5.58 -5.35
CA VAL A 32 -1.68 -6.63 -6.37
C VAL A 32 -0.37 -6.86 -7.12
N SER A 33 0.36 -5.80 -7.48
CA SER A 33 1.66 -5.93 -8.16
C SER A 33 2.68 -6.70 -7.32
N ILE A 34 2.77 -6.41 -6.02
CA ILE A 34 3.68 -7.12 -5.11
C ILE A 34 3.25 -8.58 -4.93
N LEU A 35 1.95 -8.83 -4.73
CA LEU A 35 1.44 -10.20 -4.57
C LEU A 35 1.64 -11.07 -5.82
N LYS A 36 1.67 -10.47 -7.02
CA LYS A 36 1.95 -11.17 -8.28
C LYS A 36 3.44 -11.45 -8.51
N ALA A 37 4.33 -10.69 -7.87
CA ALA A 37 5.78 -10.79 -8.04
C ALA A 37 6.48 -10.82 -6.67
N ILE A 38 6.07 -11.75 -5.81
CA ILE A 38 6.65 -11.92 -4.47
C ILE A 38 8.13 -12.24 -4.61
N GLY A 39 8.97 -11.47 -3.92
CA GLY A 39 10.43 -11.60 -3.97
C GLY A 39 11.12 -10.70 -4.99
N ASP A 40 10.38 -9.98 -5.85
CA ASP A 40 10.96 -8.95 -6.72
C ASP A 40 11.33 -7.71 -5.89
N THR A 41 12.60 -7.63 -5.52
CA THR A 41 13.14 -6.55 -4.68
C THR A 41 13.21 -5.22 -5.43
N ALA A 42 13.39 -5.23 -6.75
CA ALA A 42 13.42 -4.03 -7.56
C ALA A 42 12.03 -3.39 -7.66
N LEU A 43 10.99 -4.21 -7.88
CA LEU A 43 9.61 -3.77 -7.85
C LEU A 43 9.22 -3.21 -6.47
N GLN A 44 9.60 -3.90 -5.40
CA GLN A 44 9.33 -3.43 -4.02
C GLN A 44 10.03 -2.09 -3.73
N ALA A 45 11.28 -1.92 -4.16
CA ALA A 45 12.01 -0.66 -3.99
C ALA A 45 11.35 0.49 -4.76
N ARG A 46 10.93 0.24 -6.00
CA ARG A 46 10.17 1.20 -6.80
C ARG A 46 8.87 1.61 -6.10
N ILE A 47 8.03 0.64 -5.75
CA ILE A 47 6.73 0.88 -5.10
C ILE A 47 6.92 1.61 -3.77
N ARG A 48 7.96 1.28 -3.01
CA ARG A 48 8.31 2.01 -1.78
C ARG A 48 8.51 3.51 -2.05
N GLY A 49 9.25 3.87 -3.10
CA GLY A 49 9.44 5.26 -3.49
C GLY A 49 8.12 5.96 -3.86
N GLU A 50 7.25 5.27 -4.61
CA GLU A 50 5.93 5.79 -4.98
C GLU A 50 5.02 5.96 -3.74
N VAL A 51 5.05 5.03 -2.78
CA VAL A 51 4.35 5.13 -1.49
C VAL A 51 4.84 6.32 -0.68
N THR A 52 6.16 6.53 -0.60
CA THR A 52 6.74 7.69 0.09
C THR A 52 6.27 9.00 -0.55
N ALA A 53 6.28 9.10 -1.88
CA ALA A 53 5.81 10.27 -2.60
C ALA A 53 4.30 10.52 -2.43
N LEU A 54 3.48 9.47 -2.36
CA LEU A 54 2.06 9.60 -2.06
C LEU A 54 1.86 10.10 -0.63
N THR A 55 2.46 9.42 0.35
CA THR A 55 2.26 9.71 1.77
C THR A 55 2.78 11.08 2.19
N SER A 56 3.79 11.64 1.53
CA SER A 56 4.27 13.01 1.79
C SER A 56 3.25 14.10 1.45
N ARG A 57 2.26 13.80 0.61
CA ARG A 57 1.15 14.70 0.27
C ARG A 57 0.03 14.72 1.33
N PHE A 58 0.04 13.73 2.24
CA PHE A 58 -1.00 13.52 3.25
C PHE A 58 -0.35 13.40 4.64
N PRO A 59 0.01 14.52 5.28
CA PRO A 59 0.65 14.50 6.60
C PRO A 59 -0.22 13.80 7.64
N VAL A 60 0.40 13.28 8.69
CA VAL A 60 -0.31 12.66 9.81
C VAL A 60 -0.89 13.79 10.67
N PRO A 61 -2.16 13.69 11.12
CA PRO A 61 -2.75 14.64 12.07
C PRO A 61 -2.02 14.68 13.42
#